data_AF-A0A968VW50-F1
#
_entry.id   AF-A0A968VW50-F1
#
_cell.length_a   1.000
_cell.length_b   1.000
_cell.length_c   1.000
_cell.angle_alpha   90.00
_cell.angle_beta   90.00
_cell.angle_gamma   90.00
#
_symmetry.space_group_name_H-M   'P 1'
#
loop_
_entity.id
_entity.type
_entity.pdbx_description
1 polymer ?
#
loop_
_entity_poly.entity_id
_entity_poly.type
_entity_poly.pdbx_seq_one_letter_code
_entity_poly.pdbx_strand_id
1 'polypeptide(L)'
;MPIDLVSYNVETATSQINTDNAFNSPKPFSRWLDVVADTKTRHGATAPVKMHAYLIDNFIKTNPTIPPVETTKQSSIDIAANSANHSDALISDTLARIYIKQGYFEKAIAAYEKLILKIPEKNAYFAAQICSIKETIKQQE
;
A
#
# COMPACT_ATOMS: atom_id res chain seq x y z
N MET A 1 -25.61 -30.54 -3.79
CA MET A 1 -24.48 -30.74 -4.73
C MET A 1 -23.21 -30.28 -4.03
N PRO A 2 -22.12 -31.05 -4.01
CA PRO A 2 -20.88 -30.65 -3.35
C PRO A 2 -20.18 -29.56 -4.17
N ILE A 3 -19.69 -28.52 -3.50
CA ILE A 3 -18.90 -27.44 -4.10
C ILE A 3 -17.43 -27.89 -4.01
N ASP A 4 -16.82 -28.17 -5.15
CA ASP A 4 -15.40 -28.53 -5.23
C ASP A 4 -14.52 -27.36 -4.78
N LEU A 5 -13.62 -27.66 -3.84
CA LEU A 5 -12.64 -26.73 -3.32
C LEU A 5 -11.54 -26.52 -4.38
N VAL A 6 -11.73 -25.53 -5.26
CA VAL A 6 -10.70 -25.16 -6.23
C VAL A 6 -9.54 -24.51 -5.47
N SER A 7 -8.43 -25.23 -5.36
CA SER A 7 -7.12 -24.72 -4.96
C SER A 7 -6.73 -23.60 -5.92
N TYR A 8 -6.70 -22.35 -5.43
CA TYR A 8 -6.20 -21.21 -6.19
C TYR A 8 -4.68 -21.33 -6.35
N ASN A 9 -4.21 -21.86 -7.49
CA ASN A 9 -2.81 -21.76 -7.91
C ASN A 9 -2.53 -20.35 -8.45
N VAL A 10 -1.70 -19.61 -7.71
CA VAL A 10 -1.23 -18.24 -8.05
C VAL A 10 -0.53 -18.18 -9.41
N GLU A 11 0.01 -19.30 -9.88
CA GLU A 11 0.77 -19.42 -11.14
C GLU A 11 -0.09 -19.24 -12.40
N THR A 12 -1.41 -19.41 -12.33
CA THR A 12 -2.29 -19.33 -13.52
C THR A 12 -2.71 -17.89 -13.86
N ALA A 13 -2.47 -16.93 -12.96
CA ALA A 13 -2.94 -15.55 -13.12
C ALA A 13 -2.04 -14.67 -14.02
N THR A 14 -0.86 -15.15 -14.44
CA THR A 14 0.07 -14.36 -15.28
C THR A 14 0.00 -14.65 -16.77
N SER A 15 -0.83 -15.61 -17.22
CA SER A 15 -0.75 -16.13 -18.60
C SER A 15 -1.69 -15.47 -19.62
N GLN A 16 -2.32 -14.32 -19.31
CA GLN A 16 -3.18 -13.61 -20.28
C GLN A 16 -3.04 -12.09 -20.14
N ILE A 17 -1.84 -11.56 -20.40
CA ILE A 17 -1.70 -10.18 -20.89
C ILE A 17 -1.10 -10.26 -22.29
N ASN A 18 -1.92 -9.98 -23.30
CA ASN A 18 -1.47 -9.76 -24.67
C ASN A 18 -0.49 -8.57 -24.65
N THR A 19 0.78 -8.86 -24.90
CA THR A 19 1.87 -7.89 -24.92
C THR A 19 2.12 -7.39 -26.33
N ASP A 20 1.28 -6.46 -26.77
CA ASP A 20 1.43 -5.76 -28.05
C ASP A 20 1.40 -4.24 -27.82
N ASN A 21 2.13 -3.79 -26.79
CA ASN A 21 2.60 -2.40 -26.65
C ASN A 21 3.77 -2.31 -25.64
N ALA A 22 5.00 -2.37 -26.15
CA ALA A 22 6.24 -2.50 -25.38
C ALA A 22 6.68 -1.24 -24.58
N PHE A 23 5.82 -0.24 -24.40
CA PHE A 23 6.20 1.02 -23.76
C PHE A 23 5.52 1.33 -22.41
N ASN A 24 4.47 0.59 -22.00
CA ASN A 24 3.75 0.92 -20.75
C ASN A 24 3.41 -0.29 -19.86
N SER A 25 4.37 -1.20 -19.68
CA SER A 25 4.25 -2.29 -18.71
C SER A 25 4.73 -1.85 -17.32
N PRO A 26 3.93 -2.01 -16.25
CA PRO A 26 4.40 -1.88 -14.87
C PRO A 26 5.50 -2.92 -14.65
N LYS A 27 6.75 -2.46 -14.50
CA LYS A 27 7.89 -3.36 -14.37
C LYS A 27 7.80 -4.10 -13.02
N PRO A 28 8.01 -5.43 -12.98
CA PRO A 28 8.03 -6.17 -11.73
C PRO A 28 9.21 -5.73 -10.86
N PHE A 29 9.06 -5.87 -9.54
CA PHE A 29 10.07 -5.50 -8.55
C PHE A 29 11.47 -6.09 -8.85
N SER A 30 11.54 -7.28 -9.45
CA SER A 30 12.78 -7.93 -9.87
C SER A 30 13.60 -7.08 -10.85
N ARG A 31 12.95 -6.33 -11.74
CA ARG A 31 13.65 -5.45 -12.69
C ARG A 31 14.20 -4.20 -12.02
N TRP A 32 13.60 -3.75 -10.93
CA TRP A 32 14.18 -2.68 -10.10
C TRP A 32 15.40 -3.19 -9.33
N LEU A 33 15.35 -4.43 -8.81
CA LEU A 33 16.50 -5.06 -8.18
C LEU A 33 17.70 -5.20 -9.13
N ASP A 34 17.48 -5.59 -10.37
CA ASP A 34 18.54 -5.70 -11.38
C ASP A 34 19.24 -4.35 -11.64
N VAL A 35 18.49 -3.25 -11.63
CA VAL A 35 19.00 -1.89 -11.85
C VAL A 35 19.88 -1.42 -10.69
N VAL A 36 19.55 -1.81 -9.46
CA VAL A 36 20.33 -1.44 -8.26
C VAL A 36 21.57 -2.34 -8.11
N ALA A 37 21.50 -3.59 -8.60
CA ALA A 37 22.63 -4.51 -8.59
C ALA A 37 23.70 -4.14 -9.63
N ASP A 38 23.32 -3.52 -10.75
CA ASP A 38 24.24 -3.07 -11.81
C ASP A 38 24.89 -1.71 -11.48
N THR A 39 25.76 -1.68 -10.48
CA THR A 39 26.58 -0.48 -10.15
C THR A 39 27.87 -0.39 -10.97
N LYS A 40 28.01 -1.18 -12.05
CA LYS A 40 29.22 -1.19 -12.90
C LYS A 40 28.97 -0.49 -14.24
N THR A 41 29.19 0.83 -14.22
CA THR A 41 29.64 1.65 -15.35
C THR A 41 28.65 1.88 -16.51
N ARG A 42 27.90 2.99 -16.45
CA ARG A 42 27.44 3.73 -17.66
C ARG A 42 27.73 5.22 -17.53
N HIS A 43 28.94 5.61 -17.89
CA HIS A 43 29.25 7.00 -18.28
C HIS A 43 29.31 7.06 -19.82
N GLY A 44 28.25 7.60 -20.44
CA GLY A 44 28.19 7.99 -21.85
C GLY A 44 27.51 9.36 -21.96
N ALA A 45 28.24 10.33 -22.53
CA ALA A 45 28.03 11.80 -22.53
C ALA A 45 26.62 12.29 -22.92
N THR A 46 26.03 13.35 -22.35
CA THR A 46 26.51 14.76 -22.31
C THR A 46 26.09 15.50 -21.00
N ALA A 47 26.86 16.51 -20.59
CA ALA A 47 26.92 17.20 -19.29
C ALA A 47 25.58 17.78 -18.70
N PRO A 48 25.45 17.98 -17.36
CA PRO A 48 26.56 18.16 -16.41
C PRO A 48 26.50 17.25 -15.18
N VAL A 49 27.15 16.08 -15.28
CA VAL A 49 27.70 15.36 -14.11
C VAL A 49 28.57 16.29 -13.26
N LYS A 50 29.21 17.30 -13.89
CA LYS A 50 29.95 18.36 -13.22
C LYS A 50 29.12 19.17 -12.23
N MET A 51 27.82 19.39 -12.47
CA MET A 51 26.97 20.15 -11.54
C MET A 51 26.70 19.34 -10.27
N HIS A 52 26.39 18.06 -10.40
CA HIS A 52 26.20 17.19 -9.24
C HIS A 52 27.51 17.01 -8.45
N ALA A 53 28.63 16.76 -9.15
CA ALA A 53 29.93 16.68 -8.52
C ALA A 53 30.33 18.00 -7.83
N TYR A 54 30.06 19.14 -8.48
CA TYR A 54 30.31 20.46 -7.90
C TYR A 54 29.44 20.74 -6.68
N LEU A 55 28.14 20.38 -6.72
CA LEU A 55 27.24 20.52 -5.58
C LEU A 55 27.68 19.66 -4.40
N ILE A 56 28.12 18.43 -4.67
CA ILE A 56 28.68 17.53 -3.64
C ILE A 56 29.96 18.12 -3.07
N ASP A 57 30.92 18.51 -3.91
CA ASP A 57 32.18 19.12 -3.46
C ASP A 57 31.95 20.42 -2.67
N ASN A 58 31.00 21.27 -3.11
CA ASN A 58 30.66 22.48 -2.37
C ASN A 58 30.01 22.13 -1.03
N PHE A 59 29.13 21.13 -0.98
CA PHE A 59 28.50 20.70 0.27
C PHE A 59 29.53 20.21 1.28
N ILE A 60 30.48 19.37 0.84
CA ILE A 60 31.57 18.88 1.70
C ILE A 60 32.49 20.03 2.15
N LYS A 61 32.81 20.99 1.27
CA LYS A 61 33.65 22.16 1.61
C LYS A 61 32.98 23.14 2.56
N THR A 62 31.68 23.36 2.38
CA THR A 62 30.90 24.33 3.17
C THR A 62 30.48 23.80 4.53
N ASN A 63 30.56 22.47 4.75
CA ASN A 63 30.19 21.76 5.97
C ASN A 63 28.99 22.41 6.68
N PRO A 64 27.84 22.53 5.99
CA PRO A 64 26.75 23.35 6.47
C PRO A 64 26.19 22.74 7.76
N THR A 65 26.26 23.51 8.83
CA THR A 65 25.60 23.19 10.10
C THR A 65 24.21 23.79 10.07
N ILE A 66 23.19 22.99 10.37
CA ILE A 66 21.83 23.49 10.56
C ILE A 66 21.80 24.18 11.93
N PRO A 67 21.67 25.52 12.00
CA PRO A 67 21.55 26.20 13.27
C PRO A 67 20.23 25.76 13.93
N PRO A 68 20.20 25.63 15.28
CA PRO A 68 18.96 25.41 16.00
C PRO A 68 17.93 26.48 15.60
N VAL A 69 16.75 26.06 15.17
CA VAL A 69 15.64 26.98 14.97
C VAL A 69 15.24 27.53 16.33
N GLU A 70 15.38 28.86 16.50
CA GLU A 70 14.81 29.59 17.62
C GLU A 70 13.31 29.30 17.68
N THR A 71 12.83 28.69 18.76
CA THR A 71 11.48 28.15 18.94
C THR A 71 10.39 29.23 19.05
N THR A 72 10.59 30.40 18.45
CA THR A 72 9.62 31.48 18.46
C THR A 72 8.54 31.23 17.42
N LYS A 73 7.54 30.47 17.86
CA LYS A 73 6.17 30.40 17.31
C LYS A 73 6.00 29.65 15.98
N GLN A 74 6.56 28.46 15.84
CA GLN A 74 5.82 27.43 15.10
C GLN A 74 4.77 26.87 16.05
N SER A 75 3.49 27.13 15.77
CA SER A 75 2.40 26.37 16.39
C SER A 75 2.71 24.90 16.14
N SER A 76 2.88 24.13 17.21
CA SER A 76 3.01 22.67 17.16
C SER A 76 1.67 22.10 16.68
N ILE A 77 1.42 22.19 15.38
CA ILE A 77 0.30 21.54 14.73
C ILE A 77 0.65 20.05 14.78
N ASP A 78 -0.12 19.31 15.57
CA ASP A 78 -0.01 17.86 15.60
C ASP A 78 -0.55 17.31 14.27
N ILE A 79 0.35 17.09 13.32
CA ILE A 79 0.03 16.51 12.02
C ILE A 79 -0.39 15.04 12.18
N ALA A 80 0.03 14.37 13.25
CA ALA A 80 -0.33 12.97 13.52
C ALA A 80 -1.80 12.82 13.93
N ALA A 81 -2.43 13.87 14.48
CA ALA A 81 -3.84 13.86 14.86
C ALA A 81 -4.77 13.47 13.68
N ASN A 82 -4.42 13.87 12.44
CA ASN A 82 -5.23 13.56 11.27
C ASN A 82 -5.04 12.12 10.76
N SER A 83 -3.97 11.43 11.17
CA SER A 83 -3.69 10.04 10.76
C SER A 83 -4.56 9.01 11.48
N ALA A 84 -5.02 9.33 12.69
CA ALA A 84 -5.90 8.47 13.48
C ALA A 84 -7.30 8.35 12.87
N ASN A 85 -7.71 9.34 12.08
CA ASN A 85 -8.98 9.33 11.36
C ASN A 85 -8.84 8.48 10.10
N HIS A 86 -9.09 7.18 10.22
CA HIS A 86 -9.30 6.34 9.04
C HIS A 86 -10.53 6.85 8.28
N SER A 87 -10.30 7.39 7.09
CA SER A 87 -11.37 7.93 6.27
C SER A 87 -12.33 6.81 5.85
N ASP A 88 -13.62 7.07 6.00
CA ASP A 88 -14.70 6.21 5.52
C ASP A 88 -14.73 6.04 3.99
N ALA A 89 -13.85 6.76 3.29
CA ALA A 89 -13.72 6.71 1.84
C ALA A 89 -13.22 5.35 1.33
N LEU A 90 -12.43 4.62 2.12
CA LEU A 90 -11.79 3.37 1.70
C LEU A 90 -12.40 2.14 2.39
N ILE A 91 -13.47 1.61 1.81
CA ILE A 91 -14.15 0.39 2.29
C ILE A 91 -14.17 -0.65 1.16
N SER A 92 -13.67 -1.87 1.45
CA SER A 92 -13.63 -3.00 0.51
C SER A 92 -13.70 -4.35 1.24
N ASP A 93 -14.14 -5.41 0.54
CA ASP A 93 -14.19 -6.78 1.11
C ASP A 93 -12.80 -7.25 1.57
N THR A 94 -11.76 -6.95 0.79
CA THR A 94 -10.38 -7.30 1.14
C THR A 94 -9.95 -6.64 2.45
N LEU A 95 -10.29 -5.37 2.65
CA LEU A 95 -9.98 -4.66 3.91
C LEU A 95 -10.73 -5.27 5.09
N ALA A 96 -12.01 -5.62 4.92
CA ALA A 96 -12.79 -6.30 5.96
C ALA A 96 -12.16 -7.65 6.35
N ARG A 97 -11.71 -8.44 5.37
CA ARG A 97 -10.97 -9.69 5.63
C ARG A 97 -9.66 -9.47 6.38
N ILE A 98 -8.93 -8.41 6.07
CA ILE A 98 -7.71 -8.04 6.80
C ILE A 98 -8.04 -7.71 8.26
N TYR A 99 -9.12 -6.96 8.52
CA TYR A 99 -9.57 -6.68 9.88
C TYR A 99 -9.89 -7.95 10.67
N ILE A 100 -10.58 -8.93 10.07
CA ILE A 100 -10.82 -10.23 10.72
C ILE A 100 -9.52 -10.91 11.09
N LYS A 101 -8.56 -10.98 10.15
CA LYS A 101 -7.23 -11.61 10.40
C LYS A 101 -6.46 -10.94 11.52
N GLN A 102 -6.64 -9.64 11.69
CA GLN A 102 -6.02 -8.85 12.74
C GLN A 102 -6.78 -8.89 14.09
N GLY A 103 -7.96 -9.54 14.13
CA GLY A 103 -8.82 -9.60 15.33
C GLY A 103 -9.70 -8.35 15.54
N TYR A 104 -9.72 -7.41 14.60
CA TYR A 104 -10.55 -6.22 14.68
C TYR A 104 -11.99 -6.50 14.19
N PHE A 105 -12.73 -7.31 14.93
CA PHE A 105 -14.05 -7.79 14.49
C PHE A 105 -15.10 -6.68 14.34
N GLU A 106 -15.13 -5.70 15.25
CA GLU A 106 -16.06 -4.56 15.17
C GLU A 106 -15.86 -3.74 13.88
N LYS A 107 -14.60 -3.49 13.51
CA LYS A 107 -14.25 -2.79 12.28
C LYS A 107 -14.62 -3.59 11.04
N ALA A 108 -14.46 -4.92 11.09
CA ALA A 108 -14.87 -5.81 10.01
C ALA A 108 -16.39 -5.80 9.80
N ILE A 109 -17.18 -5.84 10.88
CA ILE A 109 -18.64 -5.77 10.83
C ILE A 109 -19.08 -4.44 10.23
N ALA A 110 -18.56 -3.32 10.74
CA ALA A 110 -18.89 -1.99 10.22
C ALA A 110 -18.54 -1.83 8.73
N ALA A 111 -17.42 -2.41 8.28
CA ALA A 111 -17.06 -2.42 6.86
C ALA A 111 -18.06 -3.21 6.01
N TYR A 112 -18.50 -4.40 6.47
CA TYR A 112 -19.50 -5.20 5.76
C TYR A 112 -20.88 -4.54 5.72
N GLU A 113 -21.31 -3.89 6.79
CA GLU A 113 -22.55 -3.12 6.83
C GLU A 113 -22.54 -1.99 5.79
N LYS A 114 -21.43 -1.26 5.68
CA LYS A 114 -21.28 -0.22 4.65
C LYS A 114 -21.24 -0.80 3.23
N LEU A 115 -20.66 -1.99 3.05
CA LEU A 115 -20.65 -2.68 1.75
C LEU A 115 -22.04 -3.15 1.31
N ILE A 116 -22.92 -3.52 2.24
CA ILE A 116 -24.33 -3.83 1.94
C ILE A 116 -25.02 -2.60 1.33
N LEU A 117 -24.79 -1.42 1.89
CA LEU A 117 -25.36 -0.17 1.38
C LEU A 117 -24.78 0.23 0.00
N LYS A 118 -23.51 -0.08 -0.25
CA LYS A 118 -22.81 0.31 -1.48
C LYS A 118 -23.00 -0.69 -2.63
N ILE A 119 -23.12 -1.98 -2.32
CA ILE A 119 -23.20 -3.08 -3.30
C ILE A 119 -24.35 -4.03 -2.89
N PRO A 120 -25.61 -3.63 -3.10
CA PRO A 120 -26.76 -4.40 -2.63
C PRO A 120 -26.89 -5.77 -3.31
N GLU A 121 -26.34 -5.95 -4.51
CA GLU A 121 -26.32 -7.23 -5.24
C GLU A 121 -25.65 -8.35 -4.45
N LYS A 122 -24.67 -8.01 -3.59
CA LYS A 122 -23.93 -8.95 -2.75
C LYS A 122 -24.38 -8.95 -1.30
N ASN A 123 -25.54 -8.39 -0.98
CA ASN A 123 -26.04 -8.27 0.39
C ASN A 123 -26.05 -9.62 1.14
N ALA A 124 -26.61 -10.67 0.54
CA ALA A 124 -26.67 -12.00 1.17
C ALA A 124 -25.29 -12.53 1.57
N TYR A 125 -24.27 -12.29 0.75
CA TYR A 125 -22.90 -12.66 1.04
C TYR A 125 -22.34 -11.87 2.24
N PHE A 126 -22.50 -10.54 2.25
CA PHE A 126 -22.00 -9.71 3.35
C PHE A 126 -22.72 -10.01 4.68
N ALA A 127 -24.04 -10.25 4.63
CA ALA A 127 -24.80 -10.67 5.81
C ALA A 127 -24.29 -12.00 6.37
N ALA A 128 -23.97 -12.98 5.52
CA ALA A 128 -23.37 -14.24 5.94
C ALA A 128 -22.00 -14.04 6.60
N GLN A 129 -21.15 -13.16 6.07
CA GLN A 129 -19.85 -12.83 6.70
C GLN A 129 -20.04 -12.21 8.09
N ILE A 130 -20.98 -11.28 8.25
CA ILE A 130 -21.30 -10.68 9.56
C ILE A 130 -21.74 -11.75 10.55
N CYS A 131 -22.61 -12.69 10.15
CA CYS A 131 -23.03 -13.80 11.01
C CYS A 131 -21.84 -14.68 11.43
N SER A 132 -20.95 -15.02 10.50
CA SER A 132 -19.75 -15.83 10.80
C SER A 132 -18.81 -15.13 11.78
N ILE A 133 -18.63 -13.82 11.65
CA ILE A 133 -17.80 -13.04 12.58
C ILE A 133 -18.43 -13.04 13.98
N LYS A 134 -19.74 -12.80 14.08
CA LYS A 134 -20.47 -12.81 15.35
C LYS A 134 -20.40 -14.17 16.05
N GLU A 135 -20.45 -15.26 15.30
CA GLU A 135 -20.27 -16.61 15.83
C GLU A 135 -18.85 -16.80 16.37
N THR A 136 -17.84 -16.30 15.66
CA THR A 136 -16.44 -16.36 16.10
C THR A 136 -16.24 -15.61 17.42
N ILE A 137 -16.85 -14.43 17.57
CA ILE A 137 -16.79 -13.65 18.82
C ILE A 137 -17.40 -14.43 19.98
N LYS A 138 -18.56 -15.07 19.79
CA LYS A 138 -19.22 -15.88 20.83
C LYS A 138 -18.40 -17.10 21.26
N GLN A 139 -17.60 -17.67 20.35
CA GLN A 139 -16.73 -18.81 20.66
C GLN A 139 -15.45 -18.41 21.40
N GLN A 140 -15.13 -17.12 21.45
CA GLN A 140 -13.97 -16.58 22.17
C GLN A 140 -14.29 -16.15 23.61
N GLU A 141 -15.55 -16.28 24.02
CA GLU A 141 -16.08 -15.96 25.34
C GLU A 141 -16.35 -17.24 26.14
#